data_AF-A0A7J6W334-F1
#
_entry.id   AF-A0A7J6W334-F1
#
_cell.length_a   1.000
_cell.length_b   1.000
_cell.length_c   1.000
_cell.angle_alpha   90.00
_cell.angle_beta   90.00
_cell.angle_gamma   90.00
#
_symmetry.space_group_name_H-M   'P 1'
#
loop_
_entity.id
_entity.type
_entity.pdbx_description
1 polymer ?
#
loop_
_entity_poly.entity_id
_entity_poly.type
_entity_poly.pdbx_seq_one_letter_code
_entity_poly.pdbx_strand_id
1 'polypeptide(L)'
;MEYEHWQAQRKLANTTLMSKEFRSYVAKTTFNAVESSLLPFLCMQSYVIDLENIFLRFTFDSIFTVIFGRNPKSLSLDLPCNELAQAIDDVTEAITYRHMLPSGWKFCRWLNIISDPRKN
;
A
#
# COMPACT_ATOMS: atom_id res chain seq x y z
N MET A 1 19.54 -14.15 -19.01
CA MET A 1 20.12 -13.65 -17.74
C MET A 1 19.06 -13.10 -16.80
N GLU A 2 18.14 -12.23 -17.25
CA GLU A 2 17.08 -11.67 -16.40
C GLU A 2 16.13 -12.72 -15.80
N TYR A 3 15.75 -13.74 -16.58
CA TYR A 3 14.87 -14.82 -16.13
C TYR A 3 15.46 -15.62 -14.95
N GLU A 4 16.72 -16.02 -15.03
CA GLU A 4 17.41 -16.77 -13.96
C GLU A 4 17.52 -15.97 -12.66
N HIS A 5 17.80 -14.66 -12.75
CA HIS A 5 17.84 -13.79 -11.58
C HIS A 5 16.46 -13.63 -10.94
N TRP A 6 15.42 -13.40 -11.74
CA TRP A 6 14.05 -13.34 -11.24
C TRP A 6 13.63 -14.66 -10.58
N GLN A 7 13.96 -15.79 -11.20
CA GLN A 7 13.64 -17.11 -10.66
C GLN A 7 14.34 -17.36 -9.33
N ALA A 8 15.62 -16.99 -9.21
CA ALA A 8 16.37 -17.10 -7.96
C ALA A 8 15.77 -16.22 -6.85
N GLN A 9 15.48 -14.94 -7.15
CA GLN A 9 14.86 -14.01 -6.20
C GLN A 9 13.46 -14.48 -5.76
N ARG A 10 12.63 -14.92 -6.71
CA ARG A 10 11.30 -15.45 -6.43
C ARG A 10 11.36 -16.69 -5.55
N LYS A 11 12.29 -17.61 -5.81
CA LYS A 11 12.45 -18.83 -5.01
C LYS A 11 12.83 -18.47 -3.58
N LEU A 12 13.81 -17.59 -3.40
CA LEU A 12 14.22 -17.10 -2.08
C LEU A 12 13.06 -16.43 -1.34
N ALA A 13 12.41 -15.46 -1.97
CA ALA A 13 11.29 -14.73 -1.40
C ALA A 13 10.15 -15.68 -0.99
N ASN A 14 9.76 -16.61 -1.86
CA ASN A 14 8.69 -17.56 -1.54
C ASN A 14 9.05 -18.45 -0.36
N THR A 15 10.28 -18.99 -0.30
CA THR A 15 10.71 -19.83 0.82
C THR A 15 10.69 -19.05 2.14
N THR A 16 11.18 -17.81 2.13
CA THR A 16 11.19 -16.95 3.32
C THR A 16 9.77 -16.56 3.74
N LEU A 17 8.94 -16.06 2.83
CA LEU A 17 7.60 -15.55 3.13
C LEU A 17 6.62 -16.67 3.54
N MET A 18 6.83 -17.90 3.05
CA MET A 18 5.97 -19.05 3.39
C MET A 18 6.46 -19.82 4.63
N SER A 19 7.61 -19.43 5.20
CA SER A 19 8.11 -20.01 6.44
C SER A 19 7.09 -19.84 7.59
N LYS A 20 7.12 -20.75 8.55
CA LYS A 20 6.23 -20.67 9.71
C LYS A 20 6.61 -19.47 10.58
N GLU A 21 7.91 -19.23 10.70
CA GLU A 21 8.54 -18.16 11.44
C GLU A 21 8.07 -16.80 10.92
N PHE A 22 8.13 -16.57 9.60
CA PHE A 22 7.66 -15.33 8.99
C PHE A 22 6.15 -15.15 9.17
N ARG A 23 5.35 -16.21 8.94
CA ARG A 23 3.89 -16.13 9.15
C ARG A 23 3.51 -15.83 10.60
N SER A 24 4.18 -16.44 11.56
CA SER A 24 3.99 -16.16 12.99
C SER A 24 4.43 -14.73 13.34
N TYR A 25 5.52 -14.24 12.75
CA TYR A 25 5.95 -12.85 12.93
C TYR A 25 4.94 -11.85 12.38
N VAL A 26 4.42 -12.08 11.16
CA VAL A 26 3.36 -11.25 10.57
C VAL A 26 2.11 -11.27 11.45
N ALA A 27 1.63 -12.45 11.85
CA ALA A 27 0.45 -12.57 12.70
C ALA A 27 0.60 -11.80 14.02
N LYS A 28 1.75 -11.94 14.70
CA LYS A 28 2.04 -11.23 15.95
C LYS A 28 2.12 -9.72 15.73
N THR A 29 2.82 -9.28 14.68
CA THR A 29 2.99 -7.86 14.36
C THR A 29 1.65 -7.21 14.03
N THR A 30 0.82 -7.84 13.19
CA THR A 30 -0.51 -7.34 12.85
C THR A 30 -1.43 -7.33 14.06
N PHE A 31 -1.42 -8.39 14.89
CA PHE A 31 -2.22 -8.43 16.12
C PHE A 31 -1.87 -7.27 17.06
N ASN A 32 -0.57 -7.03 17.29
CA ASN A 32 -0.11 -5.91 18.09
C ASN A 32 -0.53 -4.55 17.50
N ALA A 33 -0.50 -4.40 16.16
CA ALA A 33 -0.97 -3.19 15.49
C ALA A 33 -2.48 -2.97 15.67
N VAL A 34 -3.27 -4.04 15.67
CA VAL A 34 -4.71 -3.96 15.96
C VAL A 34 -4.94 -3.44 17.37
N GLU A 35 -4.28 -4.02 18.37
CA GLU A 35 -4.46 -3.64 19.78
C GLU A 35 -3.95 -2.22 20.08
N SER A 36 -2.79 -1.85 19.51
CA SER A 36 -2.12 -0.59 19.86
C SER A 36 -2.56 0.62 19.04
N SER A 37 -3.16 0.42 17.86
CA SER A 37 -3.47 1.51 16.93
C SER A 37 -4.91 1.44 16.42
N LEU A 38 -5.31 0.34 15.77
CA LEU A 38 -6.63 0.27 15.11
C LEU A 38 -7.79 0.32 16.10
N LEU A 39 -7.79 -0.51 17.14
CA LEU A 39 -8.87 -0.53 18.14
C LEU A 39 -8.98 0.80 18.89
N PRO A 40 -7.89 1.40 19.43
CA PRO A 40 -7.96 2.72 20.05
C PRO A 40 -8.49 3.78 19.09
N PHE A 41 -8.04 3.77 17.84
CA PHE A 41 -8.51 4.72 16.83
C PHE A 41 -10.02 4.60 16.63
N LEU A 42 -10.53 3.40 16.38
CA LEU A 42 -11.96 3.16 16.14
C LEU A 42 -12.84 3.50 17.36
N CYS A 43 -12.38 3.16 18.57
CA CYS A 43 -13.11 3.46 19.80
C CYS A 43 -13.25 4.97 20.09
N MET A 44 -12.34 5.80 19.57
CA MET A 44 -12.37 7.25 19.77
C MET A 44 -13.26 7.98 18.75
N GLN A 45 -13.72 7.31 17.68
CA GLN A 45 -14.50 7.96 16.63
C GLN A 45 -15.97 8.07 17.04
N SER A 46 -16.51 9.28 16.99
CA SER A 46 -17.92 9.59 17.30
C SER A 46 -18.75 9.90 16.05
N TYR A 47 -18.17 9.79 14.86
CA TYR A 47 -18.77 10.15 13.58
C TYR A 47 -18.61 9.04 12.54
N VAL A 48 -19.23 9.23 11.37
CA VAL A 48 -19.15 8.29 10.24
C VAL A 48 -17.71 8.22 9.72
N ILE A 49 -17.13 7.02 9.79
CA ILE A 49 -15.77 6.76 9.35
C ILE A 49 -15.72 6.05 8.00
N ASP A 50 -14.71 6.38 7.21
CA ASP A 50 -14.36 5.63 6.01
C ASP A 50 -13.45 4.45 6.38
N LEU A 51 -14.06 3.26 6.47
CA LEU A 51 -13.34 2.02 6.79
C LEU A 51 -12.34 1.62 5.71
N GLU A 52 -12.56 1.99 4.45
CA GLU A 52 -11.62 1.69 3.37
C GLU A 52 -10.33 2.46 3.58
N ASN A 53 -10.41 3.78 3.82
CA ASN A 53 -9.24 4.60 4.09
C ASN A 53 -8.48 4.13 5.35
N ILE A 54 -9.21 3.76 6.40
CA ILE A 54 -8.64 3.26 7.65
C ILE A 54 -7.90 1.94 7.43
N PHE A 55 -8.53 0.97 6.76
CA PHE A 55 -7.89 -0.32 6.52
C PHE A 55 -6.70 -0.20 5.56
N LEU A 56 -6.76 0.69 4.57
CA LEU A 56 -5.64 0.96 3.68
C LEU A 56 -4.41 1.47 4.47
N ARG A 57 -4.61 2.46 5.35
CA ARG A 57 -3.56 3.00 6.23
C ARG A 57 -3.04 1.95 7.21
N PHE A 58 -3.94 1.16 7.80
CA PHE A 58 -3.57 0.07 8.69
C PHE A 58 -2.72 -1.00 7.99
N THR A 59 -3.08 -1.37 6.77
CA THR A 59 -2.32 -2.32 5.95
C THR A 59 -0.96 -1.73 5.57
N PHE A 60 -0.91 -0.46 5.18
CA PHE A 60 0.35 0.24 4.92
C PHE A 60 1.29 0.20 6.13
N ASP A 61 0.81 0.62 7.30
CA ASP A 61 1.59 0.61 8.55
C ASP A 61 2.06 -0.80 8.93
N SER A 62 1.19 -1.80 8.76
CA SER A 62 1.50 -3.20 9.06
C SER A 62 2.57 -3.76 8.12
N ILE A 63 2.47 -3.50 6.82
CA ILE A 63 3.47 -3.93 5.83
C ILE A 63 4.81 -3.25 6.11
N PHE A 64 4.82 -1.94 6.36
CA PHE A 64 6.06 -1.21 6.67
C PHE A 64 6.70 -1.71 7.96
N THR A 65 5.90 -2.04 8.97
CA THR A 65 6.42 -2.63 10.20
C THR A 65 7.04 -4.00 9.95
N VAL A 66 6.39 -4.86 9.15
CA VAL A 66 6.91 -6.19 8.82
C VAL A 66 8.20 -6.13 8.00
N ILE A 67 8.28 -5.22 7.02
CA ILE A 67 9.41 -5.15 6.06
C ILE A 67 10.57 -4.33 6.63
N PHE A 68 10.29 -3.17 7.24
CA PHE A 68 11.32 -2.22 7.67
C PHE A 68 11.51 -2.17 9.19
N GLY A 69 10.69 -2.89 9.96
CA GLY A 69 10.75 -2.90 11.42
C GLY A 69 10.32 -1.58 12.06
N ARG A 70 9.73 -0.65 11.29
CA ARG A 70 9.29 0.68 11.77
C ARG A 70 7.88 0.97 11.31
N ASN A 71 7.06 1.44 12.25
CA ASN A 71 5.70 1.86 11.99
C ASN A 71 5.70 3.36 11.61
N PRO A 72 5.21 3.74 10.41
CA PRO A 72 5.12 5.14 10.00
C PRO A 72 3.99 5.92 10.68
N LYS A 73 3.10 5.21 11.38
CA LYS A 73 1.97 5.75 12.16
C LYS A 73 1.03 6.59 11.32
N SER A 74 0.69 6.11 10.13
CA SER A 74 -0.26 6.79 9.24
C SER A 74 -1.70 6.75 9.76
N LEU A 75 -1.99 5.82 10.69
CA LEU A 75 -3.22 5.80 11.47
C LEU A 75 -3.07 6.62 12.76
N SER A 76 -3.27 7.94 12.66
CA SER A 76 -3.33 8.86 13.80
C SER A 76 -4.59 9.74 13.72
N LEU A 77 -4.96 10.40 14.83
CA LEU A 77 -6.19 11.22 14.90
C LEU A 77 -6.23 12.32 13.82
N ASP A 78 -5.06 12.88 13.48
CA ASP A 78 -4.93 13.94 12.48
C ASP A 78 -4.88 13.40 11.03
N LEU A 79 -4.87 12.07 10.85
CA LEU A 79 -4.80 11.37 9.55
C LEU A 79 -3.81 12.02 8.57
N PRO A 80 -2.55 12.30 8.99
CA PRO A 80 -1.61 13.05 8.17
C PRO A 80 -1.43 12.37 6.81
N CYS A 81 -1.25 13.20 5.78
CA CYS A 81 -0.92 12.70 4.46
C CYS A 81 0.42 11.95 4.55
N ASN A 82 0.45 10.71 4.05
CA ASN A 82 1.66 9.95 3.93
C ASN A 82 2.12 10.01 2.47
N GLU A 83 3.17 10.80 2.20
CA GLU A 83 3.67 11.04 0.84
C GLU A 83 4.02 9.75 0.10
N LEU A 84 4.53 8.73 0.81
CA LEU A 84 4.83 7.44 0.20
C LEU A 84 3.56 6.65 -0.14
N ALA A 85 2.54 6.70 0.72
CA ALA A 85 1.26 6.07 0.43
C ALA A 85 0.60 6.73 -0.79
N GLN A 86 0.60 8.07 -0.84
CA GLN A 86 0.08 8.82 -1.98
C GLN A 86 0.85 8.52 -3.28
N ALA A 87 2.18 8.48 -3.23
CA ALA A 87 2.98 8.13 -4.40
C ALA A 87 2.70 6.71 -4.91
N ILE A 88 2.42 5.75 -4.02
CA ILE A 88 2.01 4.39 -4.40
C ILE A 88 0.64 4.40 -5.06
N ASP A 89 -0.31 5.16 -4.52
CA ASP A 89 -1.65 5.31 -5.10
C ASP A 89 -1.58 5.93 -6.50
N ASP A 90 -0.84 7.03 -6.67
CA ASP A 90 -0.63 7.70 -7.96
C ASP A 90 -0.02 6.76 -9.01
N VAL A 91 0.99 5.98 -8.62
CA VAL A 91 1.63 4.99 -9.50
C VAL A 91 0.66 3.86 -9.84
N THR A 92 -0.11 3.38 -8.87
CA THR A 92 -1.08 2.29 -9.07
C THR A 92 -2.21 2.73 -10.00
N GLU A 93 -2.71 3.96 -9.82
CA GLU A 93 -3.69 4.58 -10.70
C GLU A 93 -3.14 4.70 -12.13
N ALA A 94 -1.93 5.25 -12.29
CA ALA A 94 -1.28 5.40 -13.59
C ALA A 94 -1.08 4.06 -14.32
N ILE A 95 -0.63 3.02 -13.60
CA ILE A 95 -0.47 1.66 -14.15
C ILE A 95 -1.84 1.11 -14.58
N THR A 96 -2.87 1.29 -13.75
CA THR A 96 -4.23 0.81 -14.02
C THR A 96 -4.79 1.47 -15.28
N TYR A 97 -4.70 2.80 -15.41
CA TYR A 97 -5.12 3.51 -16.63
C TYR A 97 -4.36 3.04 -17.86
N ARG A 98 -3.06 2.80 -17.72
CA ARG A 98 -2.21 2.41 -18.85
C ARG A 98 -2.49 0.99 -19.34
N HIS A 99 -2.78 0.07 -18.43
CA HIS A 99 -2.78 -1.37 -18.74
C HIS A 99 -4.17 -2.03 -18.68
N MET A 100 -5.09 -1.53 -17.86
CA MET A 100 -6.43 -2.12 -17.70
C MET A 100 -7.50 -1.40 -18.51
N LEU A 101 -7.25 -0.18 -18.97
CA LEU A 101 -8.14 0.56 -19.86
C LEU A 101 -7.55 0.60 -21.28
N PRO A 102 -7.81 -0.42 -22.14
CA PRO A 102 -7.16 -0.57 -23.45
C PRO A 102 -7.35 0.63 -24.40
N SER A 103 -8.34 1.48 -24.15
CA SER A 103 -8.62 2.73 -24.87
C SER A 103 -8.67 3.96 -23.97
N GLY A 104 -8.52 3.81 -22.65
CA GLY A 104 -8.70 4.90 -21.67
C GLY A 104 -7.71 6.03 -21.88
N TRP A 105 -6.42 5.72 -22.08
CA TRP A 105 -5.42 6.76 -22.33
C TRP A 105 -5.67 7.51 -23.65
N LYS A 106 -6.12 6.82 -24.70
CA LYS A 106 -6.50 7.46 -25.98
C LYS A 106 -7.73 8.35 -25.81
N PHE A 107 -8.71 7.91 -25.03
CA PHE A 107 -9.92 8.65 -24.70
C PHE A 107 -9.66 9.87 -23.81
N CYS A 108 -8.85 9.73 -22.75
CA CYS A 108 -8.44 10.83 -21.88
C CYS A 108 -7.56 11.85 -22.63
N ARG A 109 -6.72 11.39 -23.56
CA ARG A 109 -5.96 12.27 -24.47
C ARG A 109 -6.89 12.98 -25.48
N TRP A 110 -7.92 12.31 -25.96
CA TRP A 110 -8.97 12.93 -26.80
C TRP A 110 -9.75 13.99 -26.01
N LEU A 111 -10.02 13.76 -24.72
CA LEU A 111 -10.68 14.70 -23.81
C LEU A 111 -9.76 15.78 -23.23
N ASN A 112 -8.46 15.82 -23.58
CA ASN A 112 -7.45 16.73 -22.99
C ASN A 112 -7.36 16.66 -21.44
N ILE A 113 -7.72 15.53 -20.84
CA ILE A 113 -7.69 15.36 -19.37
C ILE A 113 -6.26 15.07 -18.88
N ILE A 114 -5.41 14.48 -19.74
CA ILE A 114 -4.02 14.16 -19.42
C ILE A 114 -3.11 15.15 -20.13
N SER A 115 -2.51 16.08 -19.38
CA SER A 115 -1.42 16.94 -19.85
C SER A 115 -0.09 16.18 -19.82
N ASP A 116 0.65 16.23 -20.94
CA ASP A 116 1.98 15.64 -21.08
C ASP A 116 2.96 16.29 -20.08
N PRO A 117 3.64 15.54 -19.19
CA PRO A 117 4.63 16.08 -18.27
C PRO A 117 5.90 16.63 -18.97
N ARG A 118 6.00 16.58 -20.32
CA ARG A 118 7.12 17.13 -21.10
C ARG A 118 6.89 18.51 -21.71
N LYS A 119 6.01 19.31 -21.13
CA LYS A 119 5.96 20.76 -21.41
C LYS A 119 5.98 21.55 -20.11
N ASN A 120 7.20 21.78 -19.62
CA ASN A 120 7.67 23.03 -19.01
C ASN A 120 9.18 23.10 -19.20
#